data_AF-A0A9K3PE98-F1
#
_entry.id   AF-A0A9K3PE98-F1
#
_cell.length_a   1.000
_cell.length_b   1.000
_cell.length_c   1.000
_cell.angle_alpha   90.00
_cell.angle_beta   90.00
_cell.angle_gamma   90.00
#
_symmetry.space_group_name_H-M   'P 1'
#
loop_
_entity.id
_entity.type
_entity.pdbx_description
1 polymer ?
#
loop_
_entity_poly.entity_id
_entity_poly.type
_entity_poly.pdbx_seq_one_letter_code
_entity_poly.pdbx_strand_id
1 'polypeptide(L)'
;MTPDEIAFTNAFNRQRPILTGFAHCSDLNELHVVRDAFFFGLARDLCPEQYSAIANHVVMDEQVAATAHTSQGFQQLLVSARSQKAEWTALVDAVHEKATAVGSDIDGIWKTLEQGRMEWLRAVNAAHPIKQLLKEALHTDGAASSPGDVSDAMMVWIYALCININALLPAADKWATMVGMPERRNPLKGYQAEKWDPRKEEWKLLDVGAQEAAERGGTTLQTAWDA
;
A
#
# COMPACT_ATOMS: atom_id res chain seq x y z
N MET A 1 24.50 -19.80 -5.28
CA MET A 1 24.45 -18.34 -5.41
C MET A 1 25.85 -17.83 -5.67
N THR A 2 26.02 -16.87 -6.57
CA THR A 2 27.28 -16.16 -6.83
C THR A 2 27.59 -15.18 -5.68
N PRO A 3 28.85 -14.73 -5.52
CA PRO A 3 29.18 -13.68 -4.55
C PRO A 3 28.34 -12.40 -4.75
N ASP A 4 28.07 -12.03 -5.99
CA ASP A 4 27.27 -10.85 -6.34
C ASP A 4 25.79 -11.02 -5.95
N GLU A 5 25.22 -12.20 -6.19
CA GLU A 5 23.86 -12.54 -5.75
C GLU A 5 23.74 -12.47 -4.22
N ILE A 6 24.76 -12.93 -3.49
CA ILE A 6 24.79 -12.87 -2.01
C ILE A 6 24.86 -11.42 -1.55
N ALA A 7 25.75 -10.62 -2.14
CA ALA A 7 25.89 -9.21 -1.81
C ALA A 7 24.60 -8.42 -2.06
N PHE A 8 23.98 -8.61 -3.23
CA PHE A 8 22.70 -8.00 -3.57
C PHE A 8 21.59 -8.43 -2.61
N THR A 9 21.45 -9.73 -2.36
CA THR A 9 20.44 -10.26 -1.44
C THR A 9 20.59 -9.67 -0.04
N ASN A 10 21.83 -9.57 0.46
CA ASN A 10 22.10 -9.01 1.78
C ASN A 10 21.83 -7.50 1.84
N ALA A 11 22.14 -6.76 0.78
CA ALA A 11 21.79 -5.34 0.68
C ALA A 11 20.26 -5.17 0.66
N PHE A 12 19.55 -5.90 -0.20
CA PHE A 12 18.09 -5.88 -0.28
C PHE A 12 17.44 -6.18 1.07
N ASN A 13 17.87 -7.25 1.74
CA ASN A 13 17.32 -7.65 3.04
C ASN A 13 17.53 -6.57 4.11
N ARG A 14 18.66 -5.85 4.08
CA ARG A 14 18.91 -4.71 4.98
C ARG A 14 17.97 -3.53 4.76
N GLN A 15 17.45 -3.37 3.54
CA GLN A 15 16.52 -2.29 3.21
C GLN A 15 15.03 -2.68 3.36
N ARG A 16 14.71 -3.92 3.75
CA ARG A 16 13.32 -4.36 4.02
C ARG A 16 12.55 -3.47 5.02
N PRO A 17 13.17 -2.92 6.08
CA PRO A 17 12.47 -1.98 6.96
C PRO A 17 12.03 -0.68 6.27
N ILE A 18 12.71 -0.25 5.20
CA ILE A 18 12.25 0.91 4.41
C ILE A 18 10.97 0.54 3.65
N LEU A 19 10.92 -0.69 3.11
CA LEU A 19 9.75 -1.21 2.40
C LEU A 19 8.51 -1.34 3.31
N THR A 20 8.63 -1.39 4.64
CA THR A 20 7.44 -1.35 5.51
C THR A 20 6.78 0.03 5.51
N GLY A 21 7.52 1.10 5.19
CA GLY A 21 6.97 2.45 5.06
C GLY A 21 5.88 2.57 3.98
N PHE A 22 5.95 1.70 2.96
CA PHE A 22 4.98 1.61 1.87
C PHE A 22 3.53 1.45 2.36
N ALA A 23 3.31 0.66 3.42
CA ALA A 23 1.99 0.41 4.00
C ALA A 23 1.34 1.67 4.60
N HIS A 24 2.15 2.68 4.90
CA HIS A 24 1.72 3.94 5.52
C HIS A 24 1.54 5.07 4.51
N CYS A 25 1.95 4.88 3.25
CA CYS A 25 1.86 5.93 2.23
C CYS A 25 0.41 6.23 1.87
N SER A 26 0.01 7.51 1.92
CA SER A 26 -1.35 7.97 1.61
C SER A 26 -1.51 8.43 0.16
N ASP A 27 -0.40 8.61 -0.56
CA ASP A 27 -0.39 9.02 -1.96
C ASP A 27 0.85 8.53 -2.73
N LEU A 28 0.90 8.86 -4.02
CA LEU A 28 1.98 8.50 -4.92
C LEU A 28 3.31 9.20 -4.60
N ASN A 29 3.26 10.41 -4.03
CA ASN A 29 4.48 11.15 -3.70
C ASN A 29 5.19 10.51 -2.51
N GLU A 30 4.44 10.13 -1.47
CA GLU A 30 4.97 9.38 -0.32
C GLU A 30 5.54 8.03 -0.76
N LEU A 31 4.86 7.33 -1.69
CA LEU A 31 5.38 6.10 -2.28
C LEU A 31 6.73 6.32 -2.97
N HIS A 32 6.83 7.35 -3.81
CA HIS A 32 8.10 7.68 -4.46
C HIS A 32 9.21 8.01 -3.46
N VAL A 33 8.89 8.67 -2.33
CA VAL A 33 9.88 8.92 -1.27
C VAL A 33 10.39 7.59 -0.69
N VAL A 34 9.50 6.63 -0.40
CA VAL A 34 9.90 5.29 0.08
C VAL A 34 10.72 4.52 -0.96
N ARG A 35 10.37 4.60 -2.24
CA ARG A 35 11.17 4.01 -3.33
C ARG A 35 12.59 4.54 -3.35
N ASP A 36 12.70 5.86 -3.29
CA ASP A 36 13.98 6.53 -3.46
C ASP A 36 14.85 6.36 -2.21
N ALA A 37 14.24 6.32 -1.02
CA ALA A 37 14.89 5.83 0.20
C ALA A 37 15.50 4.44 0.01
N PHE A 38 14.73 3.53 -0.58
CA PHE A 38 15.14 2.16 -0.79
C PHE A 38 16.31 2.07 -1.79
N PHE A 39 16.26 2.79 -2.92
CA PHE A 39 17.37 2.86 -3.86
C PHE A 39 18.61 3.52 -3.28
N PHE A 40 18.45 4.61 -2.51
CA PHE A 40 19.56 5.27 -1.83
C PHE A 40 20.23 4.34 -0.81
N GLY A 41 19.42 3.59 -0.04
CA GLY A 41 19.91 2.58 0.91
C GLY A 41 20.62 1.40 0.23
N LEU A 42 20.09 0.91 -0.90
CA LEU A 42 20.73 -0.13 -1.71
C LEU A 42 22.08 0.34 -2.27
N ALA A 43 22.13 1.56 -2.81
CA ALA A 43 23.35 2.13 -3.36
C ALA A 43 24.46 2.25 -2.33
N ARG A 44 24.14 2.54 -1.06
CA ARG A 44 25.13 2.54 0.03
C ARG A 44 25.91 1.23 0.13
N ASP A 45 25.23 0.11 -0.07
CA ASP A 45 25.81 -1.22 0.08
C ASP A 45 26.40 -1.77 -1.25
N LEU A 46 25.87 -1.37 -2.40
CA LEU A 46 26.20 -1.96 -3.71
C LEU A 46 26.99 -1.03 -4.65
N CYS A 47 26.85 0.28 -4.47
CA CYS A 47 27.36 1.34 -5.35
C CYS A 47 27.97 2.49 -4.51
N PRO A 48 28.99 2.21 -3.67
CA PRO A 48 29.48 3.16 -2.66
C PRO A 48 30.04 4.46 -3.26
N GLU A 49 30.56 4.42 -4.48
CA GLU A 49 31.07 5.62 -5.18
C GLU A 49 29.93 6.59 -5.50
N GLN A 50 28.88 6.10 -6.16
CA GLN A 50 27.69 6.87 -6.53
C GLN A 50 26.95 7.34 -5.28
N TYR A 51 26.84 6.48 -4.26
CA TYR A 51 26.27 6.84 -2.97
C TYR A 51 27.04 8.00 -2.31
N SER A 52 28.38 7.91 -2.26
CA SER A 52 29.20 8.93 -1.60
C SER A 52 29.13 10.28 -2.30
N ALA A 53 29.04 10.29 -3.63
CA ALA A 53 28.85 11.52 -4.40
C ALA A 53 27.61 12.30 -3.92
N ILE A 54 26.48 11.61 -3.75
CA ILE A 54 25.24 12.23 -3.27
C ILE A 54 25.29 12.52 -1.76
N ALA A 55 25.77 11.57 -0.96
CA ALA A 55 25.82 11.70 0.49
C ALA A 55 26.64 12.92 0.92
N ASN A 56 27.77 13.19 0.24
CA ASN A 56 28.57 14.38 0.50
C ASN A 56 27.79 15.67 0.23
N HIS A 57 26.98 15.73 -0.83
CA HIS A 57 26.14 16.88 -1.11
C HIS A 57 25.02 17.07 -0.09
N VAL A 58 24.35 15.97 0.28
CA VAL A 58 23.27 15.97 1.29
C VAL A 58 23.76 16.43 2.66
N VAL A 59 24.94 15.97 3.09
CA VAL A 59 25.53 16.39 4.38
C VAL A 59 25.88 17.88 4.40
N MET A 60 26.20 18.46 3.24
CA MET A 60 26.49 19.89 3.10
C MET A 60 25.24 20.75 2.91
N ASP A 61 24.04 20.15 2.82
CA ASP A 61 22.79 20.88 2.68
C ASP A 61 22.31 21.40 4.04
N GLU A 62 22.29 22.73 4.19
CA GLU A 62 21.88 23.41 5.42
C GLU A 62 20.44 23.08 5.84
N GLN A 63 19.54 22.79 4.91
CA GLN A 63 18.14 22.43 5.21
C GLN A 63 18.04 21.00 5.78
N VAL A 64 18.88 20.08 5.29
CA VAL A 64 18.98 18.72 5.84
C VAL A 64 19.61 18.77 7.22
N ALA A 65 20.68 19.56 7.39
CA ALA A 65 21.32 19.77 8.69
C ALA A 65 20.36 20.36 9.74
N ALA A 66 19.52 21.32 9.34
CA ALA A 66 18.51 21.93 10.22
C ALA A 66 17.38 20.97 10.64
N THR A 67 17.17 19.87 9.89
CA THR A 67 16.06 18.93 10.10
C THR A 67 16.50 17.53 10.53
N ALA A 68 17.80 17.29 10.72
CA ALA A 68 18.42 15.98 10.99
C ALA A 68 17.92 15.24 12.26
N HIS A 69 17.07 15.88 13.08
CA HIS A 69 16.48 15.32 14.30
C HIS A 69 14.95 15.37 14.32
N THR A 70 14.30 15.65 13.18
CA THR A 70 12.84 15.64 13.05
C THR A 70 12.39 14.51 12.14
N SER A 71 11.13 14.08 12.26
CA SER A 71 10.51 13.13 11.34
C SER A 71 10.50 13.59 9.87
N GLN A 72 10.61 14.91 9.64
CA GLN A 72 10.71 15.50 8.29
C GLN A 72 12.12 15.45 7.70
N GLY A 73 13.16 15.24 8.53
CA GLY A 73 14.55 15.22 8.06
C GLY A 73 14.84 14.16 6.99
N PHE A 74 14.14 13.02 7.04
CA PHE A 74 14.32 11.94 6.06
C PHE A 74 13.75 12.29 4.68
N GLN A 75 12.59 12.94 4.64
CA GLN A 75 11.97 13.37 3.39
C GLN A 75 12.78 14.52 2.78
N GLN A 76 13.26 15.45 3.62
CA GLN A 76 14.13 16.55 3.20
C GLN A 76 15.48 16.05 2.64
N LEU A 77 16.05 15.01 3.26
CA LEU A 77 17.26 14.35 2.77
C LEU A 77 17.08 13.84 1.33
N LEU A 78 15.97 13.18 1.04
CA LEU A 78 15.71 12.66 -0.31
C LEU A 78 15.37 13.75 -1.31
N VAL A 79 14.69 14.81 -0.90
CA VAL A 79 14.47 15.99 -1.75
C VAL A 79 15.80 16.65 -2.11
N SER A 80 16.71 16.81 -1.13
CA SER A 80 18.06 17.31 -1.36
C SER A 80 18.85 16.39 -2.28
N ALA A 81 18.84 15.08 -2.04
CA ALA A 81 19.49 14.09 -2.91
C ALA A 81 19.00 14.17 -4.36
N ARG A 82 17.68 14.25 -4.58
CA ARG A 82 17.05 14.37 -5.91
C ARG A 82 17.36 15.71 -6.60
N SER A 83 17.72 16.75 -5.85
CA SER A 83 18.10 18.04 -6.44
C SER A 83 19.37 17.93 -7.29
N GLN A 84 20.26 16.98 -6.94
CA GLN A 84 21.46 16.62 -7.70
C GLN A 84 21.09 15.65 -8.82
N LYS A 85 20.41 16.16 -9.85
CA LYS A 85 19.78 15.33 -10.88
C LYS A 85 20.75 14.36 -11.58
N ALA A 86 21.96 14.80 -11.89
CA ALA A 86 22.93 13.99 -12.61
C ALA A 86 23.44 12.84 -11.76
N GLU A 87 23.85 13.13 -10.52
CA GLU A 87 24.37 12.18 -9.54
C GLU A 87 23.27 11.22 -9.11
N TRP A 88 22.04 11.70 -8.89
CA TRP A 88 20.88 10.88 -8.58
C TRP A 88 20.59 9.87 -9.69
N THR A 89 20.58 10.32 -10.94
CA THR A 89 20.35 9.44 -12.09
C THR A 89 21.46 8.38 -12.17
N ALA A 90 22.73 8.78 -12.04
CA ALA A 90 23.85 7.84 -12.06
C ALA A 90 23.78 6.81 -10.90
N LEU A 91 23.32 7.22 -9.72
CA LEU A 91 23.11 6.31 -8.59
C LEU A 91 22.03 5.28 -8.87
N VAL A 92 20.87 5.74 -9.35
CA VAL A 92 19.74 4.86 -9.68
C VAL A 92 20.16 3.89 -10.78
N ASP A 93 20.77 4.37 -11.86
CA ASP A 93 21.26 3.54 -12.97
C ASP A 93 22.24 2.46 -12.48
N ALA A 94 23.19 2.82 -11.62
CA ALA A 94 24.13 1.85 -11.03
C ALA A 94 23.42 0.77 -10.19
N VAL A 95 22.37 1.13 -9.43
CA VAL A 95 21.56 0.14 -8.69
C VAL A 95 20.82 -0.80 -9.65
N HIS A 96 20.24 -0.27 -10.73
CA HIS A 96 19.57 -1.10 -11.75
C HIS A 96 20.55 -2.01 -12.48
N GLU A 97 21.77 -1.56 -12.77
CA GLU A 97 22.82 -2.40 -13.34
C GLU A 97 23.18 -3.55 -12.39
N LYS A 98 23.34 -3.28 -11.09
CA LYS A 98 23.60 -4.33 -10.08
C LYS A 98 22.43 -5.30 -9.96
N ALA A 99 21.20 -4.82 -10.00
CA ALA A 99 20.00 -5.66 -9.98
C ALA A 99 19.94 -6.57 -11.23
N THR A 100 20.17 -5.99 -12.41
CA THR A 100 20.16 -6.70 -13.69
C THR A 100 21.23 -7.79 -13.75
N ALA A 101 22.44 -7.48 -13.25
CA ALA A 101 23.56 -8.42 -13.23
C ALA A 101 23.27 -9.70 -12.42
N VAL A 102 22.40 -9.64 -11.42
CA VAL A 102 21.97 -10.79 -10.61
C VAL A 102 20.58 -11.32 -11.00
N GLY A 103 20.00 -10.82 -12.08
CA GLY A 103 18.67 -11.22 -12.56
C GLY A 103 17.50 -10.77 -11.68
N SER A 104 17.68 -9.71 -10.88
CA SER A 104 16.64 -9.14 -10.02
C SER A 104 15.69 -8.22 -10.80
N ASP A 105 14.38 -8.50 -10.73
CA ASP A 105 13.32 -7.65 -11.29
C ASP A 105 12.86 -6.58 -10.29
N ILE A 106 13.78 -5.70 -9.91
CA ILE A 106 13.51 -4.63 -8.94
C ILE A 106 12.41 -3.68 -9.40
N ASP A 107 12.31 -3.45 -10.71
CA ASP A 107 11.28 -2.63 -11.35
C ASP A 107 9.90 -3.26 -11.27
N GLY A 108 9.79 -4.56 -11.59
CA GLY A 108 8.55 -5.31 -11.47
C GLY A 108 8.05 -5.39 -10.03
N ILE A 109 8.96 -5.58 -9.06
CA ILE A 109 8.64 -5.55 -7.63
C ILE A 109 8.05 -4.19 -7.26
N TRP A 110 8.73 -3.09 -7.60
CA TRP A 110 8.25 -1.76 -7.24
C TRP A 110 6.92 -1.42 -7.92
N LYS A 111 6.80 -1.70 -9.22
CA LYS A 111 5.56 -1.46 -9.97
C LYS A 111 4.37 -2.22 -9.36
N THR A 112 4.59 -3.46 -8.94
CA THR A 112 3.55 -4.28 -8.30
C THR A 112 3.10 -3.70 -6.96
N LEU A 113 4.07 -3.27 -6.14
CA LEU A 113 3.79 -2.57 -4.88
C LEU A 113 3.00 -1.28 -5.17
N GLU A 114 3.54 -0.36 -5.95
CA GLU A 114 2.89 0.93 -6.25
C GLU A 114 1.46 0.76 -6.78
N GLN A 115 1.26 -0.16 -7.72
CA GLN A 115 -0.07 -0.47 -8.26
C GLN A 115 -1.01 -1.00 -7.17
N GLY A 116 -0.55 -1.94 -6.34
CA GLY A 116 -1.32 -2.52 -5.25
C GLY A 116 -1.78 -1.46 -4.24
N ARG A 117 -0.88 -0.57 -3.81
CA ARG A 117 -1.23 0.50 -2.87
C ARG A 117 -2.19 1.51 -3.48
N MET A 118 -1.94 1.94 -4.71
CA MET A 118 -2.80 2.95 -5.34
C MET A 118 -4.19 2.40 -5.66
N GLU A 119 -4.31 1.13 -6.02
CA GLU A 119 -5.61 0.45 -6.13
C GLU A 119 -6.34 0.43 -4.78
N TRP A 120 -5.65 -0.02 -3.73
CA TRP A 120 -6.20 -0.11 -2.37
C TRP A 120 -6.68 1.26 -1.84
N LEU A 121 -5.85 2.30 -1.94
CA LEU A 121 -6.20 3.65 -1.50
C LEU A 121 -7.44 4.20 -2.22
N ARG A 122 -7.54 3.99 -3.53
CA ARG A 122 -8.74 4.39 -4.29
C ARG A 122 -9.99 3.68 -3.78
N ALA A 123 -9.90 2.37 -3.54
CA ALA A 123 -11.02 1.56 -3.05
C ALA A 123 -11.46 2.00 -1.64
N VAL A 124 -10.52 2.18 -0.71
CA VAL A 124 -10.81 2.65 0.65
C VAL A 124 -11.41 4.04 0.65
N ASN A 125 -10.87 4.97 -0.14
CA ASN A 125 -11.41 6.34 -0.24
C ASN A 125 -12.84 6.34 -0.81
N ALA A 126 -13.10 5.52 -1.83
CA ALA A 126 -14.44 5.38 -2.40
C ALA A 126 -15.44 4.71 -1.45
N ALA A 127 -14.98 3.76 -0.63
CA ALA A 127 -15.79 3.06 0.38
C ALA A 127 -15.84 3.81 1.73
N HIS A 128 -15.14 4.93 1.89
CA HIS A 128 -15.10 5.67 3.16
C HIS A 128 -16.48 6.15 3.62
N PRO A 129 -17.35 6.72 2.76
CA PRO A 129 -18.67 7.17 3.20
C PRO A 129 -19.54 6.03 3.77
N ILE A 130 -19.50 4.84 3.15
CA ILE A 130 -20.27 3.70 3.65
C ILE A 130 -19.70 3.19 4.98
N LYS A 131 -18.37 3.18 5.12
CA LYS A 131 -17.69 2.77 6.35
C LYS A 131 -18.08 3.68 7.52
N GLN A 132 -18.09 5.00 7.32
CA GLN A 132 -18.49 5.95 8.37
C GLN A 132 -19.94 5.71 8.81
N LEU A 133 -20.87 5.60 7.85
CA LEU A 133 -22.27 5.34 8.14
C LEU A 133 -22.46 4.04 8.96
N LEU A 134 -21.76 2.98 8.58
CA LEU A 134 -21.82 1.70 9.29
C LEU A 134 -21.21 1.80 10.70
N LYS A 135 -20.05 2.46 10.84
CA LYS A 135 -19.44 2.69 12.16
C LYS A 135 -20.35 3.53 13.05
N GLU A 136 -20.96 4.61 12.55
CA GLU A 136 -21.91 5.43 13.30
C GLU A 136 -23.14 4.62 13.76
N ALA A 137 -23.69 3.78 12.88
CA ALA A 137 -24.81 2.91 13.21
C ALA A 137 -24.47 1.92 14.35
N LEU A 138 -23.27 1.36 14.36
CA LEU A 138 -22.79 0.46 15.42
C LEU A 138 -22.61 1.16 16.79
N HIS A 139 -22.50 2.48 16.82
CA HIS A 139 -22.38 3.26 18.06
C HIS A 139 -23.72 3.85 18.53
N THR A 140 -24.76 3.75 17.70
CA THR A 140 -26.09 4.24 18.02
C THR A 140 -26.76 3.23 18.99
N ASP A 141 -27.47 3.74 20.00
CA ASP A 141 -28.21 3.01 21.06
C ASP A 141 -27.49 2.67 22.38
N GLY A 142 -26.23 3.03 22.59
CA GLY A 142 -25.56 2.91 23.90
C GLY A 142 -25.40 1.47 24.43
N ALA A 143 -25.86 0.47 23.65
CA ALA A 143 -25.53 -0.92 23.80
C ALA A 143 -24.20 -1.20 23.07
N ALA A 144 -23.36 -2.06 23.64
CA ALA A 144 -22.19 -2.53 22.92
C ALA A 144 -22.66 -3.36 21.72
N SER A 145 -22.26 -2.95 20.50
CA SER A 145 -22.46 -3.75 19.28
C SER A 145 -21.95 -5.17 19.49
N SER A 146 -22.74 -6.16 19.08
CA SER A 146 -22.31 -7.55 19.16
C SER A 146 -21.25 -7.84 18.09
N PRO A 147 -20.44 -8.91 18.25
CA PRO A 147 -19.53 -9.34 17.21
C PRO A 147 -20.23 -9.66 15.87
N GLY A 148 -21.51 -10.06 15.92
CA GLY A 148 -22.33 -10.28 14.72
C GLY A 148 -22.62 -8.99 13.98
N ASP A 149 -22.99 -7.92 14.69
CA ASP A 149 -23.28 -6.62 14.08
C ASP A 149 -22.05 -6.03 13.38
N VAL A 150 -20.88 -6.16 14.01
CA VAL A 150 -19.60 -5.74 13.42
C VAL A 150 -19.29 -6.56 12.17
N SER A 151 -19.50 -7.88 12.22
CA SER A 151 -19.31 -8.77 11.07
C SER A 151 -20.20 -8.36 9.89
N ASP A 152 -21.48 -8.12 10.14
CA ASP A 152 -22.44 -7.73 9.09
C ASP A 152 -22.09 -6.37 8.48
N ALA A 153 -21.70 -5.40 9.31
CA ALA A 153 -21.21 -4.11 8.85
C ALA A 153 -19.94 -4.25 7.99
N MET A 154 -18.99 -5.07 8.43
CA MET A 154 -17.78 -5.35 7.66
C MET A 154 -18.10 -6.00 6.31
N MET A 155 -19.08 -6.90 6.23
CA MET A 155 -19.50 -7.47 4.93
C MET A 155 -20.00 -6.39 3.96
N VAL A 156 -20.85 -5.47 4.42
CA VAL A 156 -21.33 -4.37 3.56
C VAL A 156 -20.17 -3.49 3.09
N TRP A 157 -19.23 -3.20 3.98
CA TRP A 157 -18.04 -2.43 3.63
C TRP A 157 -17.09 -3.17 2.67
N ILE A 158 -16.85 -4.46 2.88
CA ILE A 158 -16.04 -5.31 1.98
C ILE A 158 -16.64 -5.33 0.57
N TYR A 159 -17.96 -5.47 0.46
CA TYR A 159 -18.63 -5.36 -0.84
C TYR A 159 -18.38 -3.98 -1.49
N ALA A 160 -18.45 -2.90 -0.71
CA ALA A 160 -18.17 -1.56 -1.21
C ALA A 160 -16.70 -1.36 -1.65
N LEU A 161 -15.74 -2.03 -1.01
CA LEU A 161 -14.36 -2.10 -1.51
C LEU A 161 -14.32 -2.82 -2.87
N CYS A 162 -14.96 -3.99 -2.97
CA CYS A 162 -14.92 -4.83 -4.16
C CYS A 162 -15.49 -4.16 -5.42
N ILE A 163 -16.55 -3.35 -5.29
CA ILE A 163 -17.08 -2.59 -6.44
C ILE A 163 -16.15 -1.48 -6.94
N ASN A 164 -15.08 -1.17 -6.20
CA ASN A 164 -14.05 -0.19 -6.57
C ASN A 164 -12.71 -0.84 -6.91
N ILE A 165 -12.61 -2.17 -6.87
CA ILE A 165 -11.43 -2.95 -7.29
C ILE A 165 -11.76 -3.65 -8.61
N ASN A 166 -11.06 -3.28 -9.68
CA ASN A 166 -11.41 -3.72 -11.04
C ASN A 166 -11.46 -5.25 -11.19
N ALA A 167 -10.50 -5.95 -10.58
CA ALA A 167 -10.44 -7.42 -10.63
C ALA A 167 -11.64 -8.10 -9.93
N LEU A 168 -12.30 -7.42 -8.98
CA LEU A 168 -13.40 -7.96 -8.19
C LEU A 168 -14.78 -7.55 -8.71
N LEU A 169 -14.85 -6.68 -9.72
CA LEU A 169 -16.13 -6.24 -10.30
C LEU A 169 -17.04 -7.40 -10.71
N PRO A 170 -16.57 -8.46 -11.41
CA PRO A 170 -17.43 -9.57 -11.82
C PRO A 170 -18.01 -10.36 -10.62
N ALA A 171 -17.20 -10.57 -9.58
CA ALA A 171 -17.64 -11.23 -8.35
C ALA A 171 -18.68 -10.36 -7.63
N ALA A 172 -18.46 -9.04 -7.57
CA ALA A 172 -19.37 -8.10 -6.94
C ALA A 172 -20.71 -8.03 -7.68
N ASP A 173 -20.69 -8.06 -9.02
CA ASP A 173 -21.91 -8.13 -9.84
C ASP A 173 -22.72 -9.41 -9.60
N LYS A 174 -22.02 -10.55 -9.48
CA LYS A 174 -22.66 -11.82 -9.14
C LYS A 174 -23.31 -11.78 -7.75
N TRP A 175 -22.60 -11.24 -6.75
CA TRP A 175 -23.13 -11.06 -5.40
C TRP A 175 -24.36 -10.14 -5.38
N ALA A 176 -24.27 -8.97 -6.01
CA ALA A 176 -25.36 -7.99 -6.08
C ALA A 176 -26.63 -8.60 -6.69
N THR A 177 -26.48 -9.39 -7.75
CA THR A 177 -27.59 -10.12 -8.38
C THR A 177 -28.19 -11.15 -7.43
N MET A 178 -27.34 -11.94 -6.76
CA MET A 178 -27.77 -13.01 -5.86
C MET A 178 -28.56 -12.48 -4.65
N VAL A 179 -28.10 -11.39 -4.03
CA VAL A 179 -28.82 -10.76 -2.90
C VAL A 179 -30.01 -9.90 -3.37
N GLY A 180 -30.22 -9.75 -4.67
CA GLY A 180 -31.29 -8.93 -5.25
C GLY A 180 -31.13 -7.44 -4.96
N MET A 181 -29.90 -6.94 -5.01
CA MET A 181 -29.57 -5.55 -4.76
C MET A 181 -30.13 -4.65 -5.87
N PRO A 182 -30.99 -3.66 -5.56
CA PRO A 182 -31.58 -2.79 -6.58
C PRO A 182 -30.56 -1.80 -7.15
N GLU A 183 -29.60 -1.34 -6.34
CA GLU A 183 -28.56 -0.39 -6.75
C GLU A 183 -27.18 -0.84 -6.29
N ARG A 184 -26.35 -1.30 -7.25
CA ARG A 184 -25.01 -1.84 -6.99
C ARG A 184 -24.11 -0.92 -6.16
N ARG A 185 -24.16 0.39 -6.41
CA ARG A 185 -23.32 1.40 -5.74
C ARG A 185 -23.90 1.87 -4.40
N ASN A 186 -25.07 1.38 -4.01
CA ASN A 186 -25.75 1.74 -2.78
C ASN A 186 -26.25 0.46 -2.07
N PRO A 187 -25.35 -0.33 -1.45
CA PRO A 187 -25.67 -1.65 -0.92
C PRO A 187 -26.69 -1.66 0.21
N LEU A 188 -26.93 -0.50 0.85
CA LEU A 188 -27.94 -0.36 1.91
C LEU A 188 -29.35 -0.14 1.36
N LYS A 189 -29.50 0.27 0.09
CA LYS A 189 -30.82 0.49 -0.51
C LYS A 189 -31.52 -0.84 -0.73
N GLY A 190 -32.61 -1.07 0.03
CA GLY A 190 -33.36 -2.32 -0.03
C GLY A 190 -32.62 -3.51 0.59
N TYR A 191 -31.66 -3.24 1.48
CA TYR A 191 -30.88 -4.24 2.20
C TYR A 191 -31.77 -5.23 2.95
N GLN A 192 -31.42 -6.51 2.85
CA GLN A 192 -32.13 -7.65 3.43
C GLN A 192 -31.08 -8.55 4.08
N ALA A 193 -30.91 -8.42 5.40
CA ALA A 193 -29.83 -9.07 6.15
C ALA A 193 -29.79 -10.59 5.92
N GLU A 194 -30.95 -11.23 5.85
CA GLU A 194 -31.12 -12.66 5.61
C GLU A 194 -30.55 -13.15 4.27
N LYS A 195 -30.36 -12.24 3.30
CA LYS A 195 -29.74 -12.56 2.01
C LYS A 195 -28.22 -12.46 2.04
N TRP A 196 -27.67 -11.69 2.96
CA TRP A 196 -26.23 -11.44 3.12
C TRP A 196 -25.59 -12.51 4.02
N ASP A 197 -25.58 -13.75 3.55
CA ASP A 197 -24.99 -14.87 4.27
C ASP A 197 -23.51 -15.08 3.85
N PRO A 198 -22.53 -14.94 4.76
CA PRO A 198 -21.10 -15.08 4.44
C PRO A 198 -20.71 -16.51 4.06
N ARG A 199 -21.57 -17.50 4.31
CA ARG A 199 -21.30 -18.91 3.98
C ARG A 199 -21.58 -19.25 2.51
N LYS A 200 -22.12 -18.31 1.74
CA LYS A 200 -22.37 -18.49 0.30
C LYS A 200 -21.06 -18.46 -0.48
N GLU A 201 -20.92 -19.35 -1.44
CA GLU A 201 -19.70 -19.42 -2.29
C GLU A 201 -19.44 -18.13 -3.06
N GLU A 202 -20.50 -17.39 -3.44
CA GLU A 202 -20.36 -16.07 -4.05
C GLU A 202 -19.68 -15.05 -3.13
N TRP A 203 -19.89 -15.15 -1.82
CA TRP A 203 -19.27 -14.24 -0.84
C TRP A 203 -17.76 -14.49 -0.74
N LYS A 204 -17.36 -15.77 -0.75
CA LYS A 204 -15.96 -16.18 -0.60
C LYS A 204 -15.03 -15.50 -1.58
N LEU A 205 -15.47 -15.29 -2.82
CA LEU A 205 -14.67 -14.60 -3.84
C LEU A 205 -14.44 -13.12 -3.52
N LEU A 206 -15.41 -12.46 -2.89
CA LEU A 206 -15.29 -11.07 -2.43
C LEU A 206 -14.39 -10.97 -1.21
N ASP A 207 -14.62 -11.83 -0.22
CA ASP A 207 -13.87 -11.82 1.04
C ASP A 207 -12.37 -12.08 0.81
N VAL A 208 -12.05 -13.18 0.12
CA VAL A 208 -10.66 -13.52 -0.24
C VAL A 208 -10.05 -12.45 -1.14
N GLY A 209 -10.77 -12.02 -2.18
CA GLY A 209 -10.26 -11.03 -3.13
C GLY A 209 -10.00 -9.66 -2.48
N ALA A 210 -10.86 -9.23 -1.56
CA ALA A 210 -10.68 -7.99 -0.82
C ALA A 210 -9.51 -8.09 0.18
N GLN A 211 -9.33 -9.25 0.83
CA GLN A 211 -8.18 -9.51 1.70
C GLN A 211 -6.87 -9.49 0.91
N GLU A 212 -6.82 -10.16 -0.26
CA GLU A 212 -5.65 -10.10 -1.14
C GLU A 212 -5.35 -8.68 -1.62
N ALA A 213 -6.38 -7.88 -1.92
CA ALA A 213 -6.20 -6.48 -2.29
C ALA A 213 -5.67 -5.62 -1.10
N ALA A 214 -6.16 -5.88 0.11
CA ALA A 214 -5.66 -5.25 1.33
C ALA A 214 -4.18 -5.58 1.56
N GLU A 215 -3.79 -6.84 1.39
CA GLU A 215 -2.40 -7.30 1.53
C GLU A 215 -1.48 -6.69 0.47
N ARG A 216 -1.91 -6.62 -0.79
CA ARG A 216 -1.20 -5.86 -1.85
C ARG A 216 -1.08 -4.37 -1.50
N GLY A 217 -2.06 -3.83 -0.78
CA GLY A 217 -2.04 -2.48 -0.23
C GLY A 217 -1.18 -2.31 1.03
N GLY A 218 -0.61 -3.39 1.56
CA GLY A 218 0.23 -3.39 2.76
C GLY A 218 -0.55 -3.40 4.08
N THR A 219 -1.81 -3.84 4.09
CA THR A 219 -2.66 -3.87 5.30
C THR A 219 -3.50 -5.15 5.37
N THR A 220 -4.39 -5.24 6.36
CA THR A 220 -5.44 -6.26 6.44
C THR A 220 -6.82 -5.60 6.42
N LEU A 221 -7.87 -6.36 6.09
CA LEU A 221 -9.25 -5.84 6.19
C LEU A 221 -9.57 -5.35 7.60
N GLN A 222 -9.13 -6.07 8.63
CA GLN A 222 -9.35 -5.70 10.03
C GLN A 222 -8.64 -4.38 10.37
N THR A 223 -7.35 -4.27 10.10
CA THR A 223 -6.57 -3.05 10.37
C THR A 223 -7.16 -1.84 9.64
N ALA A 224 -7.57 -2.03 8.38
CA ALA A 224 -8.19 -0.98 7.59
C ALA A 224 -9.61 -0.65 8.02
N TRP A 225 -10.37 -1.59 8.58
CA TRP A 225 -11.66 -1.31 9.21
C TRP A 225 -11.48 -0.49 10.48
N ASP A 226 -10.52 -0.84 11.33
CA ASP A 226 -10.31 -0.20 12.62
C ASP A 226 -9.80 1.24 12.52
N ALA A 227 -8.95 1.52 11.52
CA ALA A 227 -8.48 2.87 11.18
C ALA A 227 -9.63 3.88 10.95
#